data_AF-A0A2G9I9J6-F1
#
_entry.id   AF-A0A2G9I9J6-F1
#
_cell.length_a   1.000
_cell.length_b   1.000
_cell.length_c   1.000
_cell.angle_alpha   90.00
_cell.angle_beta   90.00
_cell.angle_gamma   90.00
#
_symmetry.space_group_name_H-M   'P 1'
#
loop_
_entity.id
_entity.type
_entity.pdbx_description
1 polymer ?
#
loop_
_entity_poly.entity_id
_entity_poly.type
_entity_poly.pdbx_seq_one_letter_code
_entity_poly.pdbx_strand_id
1 'polypeptide(L)'
;MANLEQNQEYEWIERVKSEGAVPLLEPNHCPNGWSSPPGDVFMVRGPEYLKTKAKIPGGDYLLKPLGFDWIKGPTKISELLNNPKNRVRRALEDACSKGHKPFVWAFNLQVPSKDNYSAVAYFVALEPIQEDSLINQFLKGDDGFRNSRLKLIANIVNGPWIVRKAVGEQAICIIGRALTCKYSVGENFVEVDIDIGSSMVANAIVHLAFGYLTTLTVDLAFLIEGQTESELPEKILGAVRFSELDAASAGQLELPSEGSDGNLQSSLPTRFWKSIGQGFSHLIHPGAQENGSISGASHANDAADADANKP
;
A
#
# COMPACT_ATOMS: atom_id res chain seq x y z
N MET A 1 36.11 -9.71 -18.20
CA MET A 1 35.15 -10.69 -17.67
C MET A 1 34.30 -10.06 -16.57
N ALA A 2 34.88 -9.48 -15.50
CA ALA A 2 34.12 -8.74 -14.48
C ALA A 2 33.16 -7.64 -15.03
N ASN A 3 33.59 -6.88 -16.04
CA ASN A 3 32.78 -5.81 -16.65
C ASN A 3 31.65 -6.34 -17.57
N LEU A 4 31.67 -7.62 -17.97
CA LEU A 4 30.59 -8.25 -18.74
C LEU A 4 29.56 -8.90 -17.81
N GLU A 5 30.02 -9.54 -16.74
CA GLU A 5 29.17 -10.12 -15.69
C GLU A 5 28.41 -9.03 -14.93
N GLN A 6 29.06 -7.92 -14.62
CA GLN A 6 28.43 -6.77 -13.99
C GLN A 6 27.41 -6.09 -14.94
N ASN A 7 27.65 -6.06 -16.25
CA ASN A 7 26.69 -5.50 -17.22
C ASN A 7 25.43 -6.37 -17.36
N GLN A 8 25.59 -7.70 -17.37
CA GLN A 8 24.47 -8.66 -17.44
C GLN A 8 23.66 -8.72 -16.14
N GLU A 9 24.31 -8.53 -14.98
CA GLU A 9 23.67 -8.44 -13.67
C GLU A 9 22.62 -7.30 -13.61
N TYR A 10 22.83 -6.21 -14.36
CA TYR A 10 21.88 -5.10 -14.43
C TYR A 10 20.81 -5.25 -15.53
N GLU A 11 21.02 -6.05 -16.58
CA GLU A 11 20.07 -6.12 -17.70
C GLU A 11 18.67 -6.58 -17.28
N TRP A 12 18.57 -7.60 -16.42
CA TRP A 12 17.27 -8.09 -15.96
C TRP A 12 16.60 -7.09 -15.01
N ILE A 13 17.37 -6.36 -14.19
CA ILE A 13 16.87 -5.30 -13.31
C ILE A 13 16.28 -4.17 -14.15
N GLU A 14 17.01 -3.70 -15.17
CA GLU A 14 16.56 -2.65 -16.06
C GLU A 14 15.34 -3.09 -16.89
N ARG A 15 15.28 -4.37 -17.29
CA ARG A 15 14.07 -4.95 -17.89
C ARG A 15 12.88 -4.88 -16.94
N VAL A 16 13.03 -5.31 -15.68
CA VAL A 16 11.92 -5.24 -14.70
C VAL A 16 11.50 -3.80 -14.44
N LYS A 17 12.42 -2.85 -14.37
CA LYS A 17 12.06 -1.43 -14.21
C LYS A 17 11.28 -0.88 -15.41
N SER A 18 11.66 -1.26 -16.63
CA SER A 18 11.07 -0.72 -17.87
C SER A 18 9.78 -1.40 -18.32
N GLU A 19 9.56 -2.67 -17.98
CA GLU A 19 8.33 -3.41 -18.32
C GLU A 19 7.14 -3.08 -17.40
N GLY A 20 7.36 -2.35 -16.30
CA GLY A 20 6.30 -1.93 -15.39
C GLY A 20 5.37 -0.88 -16.04
N ALA A 21 4.08 -0.97 -15.77
CA ALA A 21 3.10 0.00 -16.31
C ALA A 21 3.29 1.41 -15.73
N VAL A 22 3.84 1.51 -14.51
CA VAL A 22 4.20 2.79 -13.90
C VAL A 22 5.67 3.07 -14.24
N PRO A 23 5.99 4.18 -14.93
CA PRO A 23 7.36 4.47 -15.36
C PRO A 23 8.26 4.83 -14.18
N LEU A 24 9.50 4.32 -14.21
CA LEU A 24 10.57 4.78 -13.33
C LEU A 24 11.07 6.15 -13.80
N LEU A 25 11.05 7.14 -12.92
CA LEU A 25 11.46 8.52 -13.18
C LEU A 25 12.43 9.02 -12.12
N GLU A 26 12.94 10.25 -12.32
CA GLU A 26 13.80 10.91 -11.34
C GLU A 26 13.01 11.37 -10.11
N PRO A 27 13.57 11.29 -8.88
CA PRO A 27 12.82 11.62 -7.66
C PRO A 27 12.27 13.05 -7.62
N ASN A 28 12.98 14.00 -8.23
CA ASN A 28 12.59 15.41 -8.25
C ASN A 28 11.52 15.74 -9.31
N HIS A 29 11.24 14.81 -10.23
CA HIS A 29 10.27 14.96 -11.31
C HIS A 29 9.66 13.61 -11.67
N CYS A 30 8.62 13.21 -10.93
CA CYS A 30 8.05 11.86 -10.98
C CYS A 30 6.54 11.82 -11.35
N PRO A 31 6.02 12.65 -12.29
CA PRO A 31 4.57 12.69 -12.55
C PRO A 31 4.06 11.36 -13.12
N ASN A 32 2.94 10.86 -12.58
CA ASN A 32 2.34 9.57 -12.94
C ASN A 32 3.32 8.37 -12.86
N GLY A 33 4.41 8.52 -12.10
CA GLY A 33 5.53 7.58 -12.08
C GLY A 33 5.88 7.12 -10.69
N TRP A 34 6.95 6.33 -10.63
CA TRP A 34 7.61 5.96 -9.39
C TRP A 34 9.10 6.26 -9.44
N SER A 35 9.74 6.34 -8.28
CA SER A 35 11.17 6.59 -8.13
C SER A 35 11.66 6.12 -6.76
N SER A 36 12.97 6.25 -6.51
CA SER A 36 13.55 6.02 -5.18
C SER A 36 13.89 7.36 -4.54
N PRO A 37 13.16 7.78 -3.49
CA PRO A 37 13.49 9.03 -2.79
C PRO A 37 14.87 8.92 -2.11
N PRO A 38 15.50 10.03 -1.71
CA PRO A 38 16.71 9.98 -0.87
C PRO A 38 16.38 9.40 0.51
N GLY A 39 17.18 8.49 1.05
CA GLY A 39 16.88 7.85 2.33
C GLY A 39 16.93 8.79 3.54
N ASP A 40 17.65 9.90 3.42
CA ASP A 40 17.76 10.93 4.47
C ASP A 40 16.44 11.68 4.75
N VAL A 41 15.43 11.55 3.87
CA VAL A 41 14.10 12.12 4.13
C VAL A 41 13.32 11.31 5.19
N PHE A 42 13.80 10.12 5.54
CA PHE A 42 13.20 9.26 6.56
C PHE A 42 14.03 9.29 7.84
N MET A 43 13.39 9.58 8.96
CA MET A 43 14.04 9.61 10.27
C MET A 43 13.91 8.26 10.98
N VAL A 44 15.04 7.60 11.21
CA VAL A 44 15.13 6.25 11.81
C VAL A 44 15.71 6.31 13.22
N ARG A 45 15.57 5.24 14.01
CA ARG A 45 16.18 5.17 15.35
C ARG A 45 17.71 5.21 15.24
N GLY A 46 18.33 6.19 15.91
CA GLY A 46 19.78 6.30 15.96
C GLY A 46 20.44 5.26 16.87
N PRO A 47 21.78 5.21 16.91
CA PRO A 47 22.54 4.19 17.65
C PRO A 47 22.18 4.11 19.15
N GLU A 48 21.90 5.25 19.77
CA GLU A 48 21.59 5.35 21.20
C GLU A 48 20.09 5.56 21.47
N TYR A 49 19.21 5.30 20.49
CA TYR A 49 17.78 5.64 20.57
C TYR A 49 17.10 5.07 21.82
N LEU A 50 17.47 3.87 22.28
CA LEU A 50 16.84 3.29 23.47
C LEU A 50 17.02 4.18 24.72
N LYS A 51 18.14 4.91 24.81
CA LYS A 51 18.48 5.85 25.87
C LYS A 51 17.99 7.26 25.58
N THR A 52 18.26 7.78 24.38
CA THR A 52 18.07 9.21 24.05
C THR A 52 16.76 9.52 23.33
N LYS A 53 16.10 8.51 22.76
CA LYS A 53 14.99 8.64 21.79
C LYS A 53 15.34 9.48 20.56
N ALA A 54 16.63 9.72 20.31
CA ALA A 54 17.09 10.53 19.18
C ALA A 54 17.04 9.74 17.87
N LYS A 55 16.38 10.33 16.87
CA LYS A 55 16.33 9.80 15.50
C LYS A 55 17.38 10.49 14.63
N ILE A 56 17.84 9.77 13.61
CA ILE A 56 18.81 10.26 12.61
C ILE A 56 18.25 10.06 11.19
N PRO A 57 18.77 10.77 10.18
CA PRO A 57 18.49 10.45 8.78
C PRO A 57 18.83 9.00 8.46
N GLY A 58 18.02 8.36 7.61
CA GLY A 58 18.09 6.92 7.33
C GLY A 58 19.28 6.47 6.48
N GLY A 59 19.85 7.36 5.65
CA GLY A 59 20.94 7.01 4.74
C GLY A 59 20.56 5.96 3.69
N ASP A 60 21.55 5.15 3.30
CA ASP A 60 21.41 4.16 2.22
C ASP A 60 20.44 3.01 2.54
N TYR A 61 19.83 2.47 1.48
CA TYR A 61 18.95 1.31 1.55
C TYR A 61 19.73 0.00 1.53
N LEU A 62 19.22 -1.00 2.25
CA LEU A 62 19.78 -2.35 2.25
C LEU A 62 19.49 -3.11 0.94
N LEU A 63 18.36 -2.80 0.30
CA LEU A 63 17.89 -3.43 -0.93
C LEU A 63 17.84 -2.40 -2.06
N LYS A 64 18.17 -2.84 -3.28
CA LYS A 64 18.05 -2.00 -4.48
C LYS A 64 16.59 -1.97 -4.95
N PRO A 65 16.08 -0.82 -5.45
CA PRO A 65 14.76 -0.75 -6.07
C PRO A 65 14.72 -1.61 -7.34
N LEU A 66 13.66 -2.41 -7.49
CA LEU A 66 13.50 -3.33 -8.61
C LEU A 66 12.29 -2.96 -9.49
N GLY A 67 11.18 -2.52 -8.89
CA GLY A 67 9.98 -2.20 -9.65
C GLY A 67 8.86 -1.65 -8.79
N PHE A 68 7.87 -1.05 -9.43
CA PHE A 68 6.61 -0.68 -8.79
C PHE A 68 5.45 -0.99 -9.73
N ASP A 69 4.45 -1.70 -9.22
CA ASP A 69 3.23 -2.01 -9.96
C ASP A 69 2.02 -1.34 -9.30
N TRP A 70 1.19 -0.74 -10.13
CA TRP A 70 -0.14 -0.25 -9.77
C TRP A 70 -1.17 -1.07 -10.53
N ILE A 71 -1.84 -1.97 -9.81
CA ILE A 71 -2.72 -2.98 -10.41
C ILE A 71 -4.07 -3.03 -9.72
N LYS A 72 -5.07 -3.55 -10.44
CA LYS A 72 -6.42 -3.77 -9.92
C LYS A 72 -7.02 -5.09 -10.38
N GLY A 73 -7.97 -5.58 -9.59
CA GLY A 73 -8.69 -6.82 -9.85
C GLY A 73 -10.07 -6.85 -9.20
N PRO A 74 -10.94 -7.80 -9.61
CA PRO A 74 -12.27 -7.95 -9.01
C PRO A 74 -12.20 -8.48 -7.57
N THR A 75 -11.10 -9.14 -7.20
CA THR A 75 -10.82 -9.64 -5.85
C THR A 75 -9.48 -9.10 -5.36
N LYS A 76 -9.25 -9.17 -4.05
CA LYS A 76 -7.95 -8.88 -3.45
C LYS A 76 -6.84 -9.66 -4.17
N ILE A 77 -5.76 -8.96 -4.49
CA ILE A 77 -4.60 -9.50 -5.21
C ILE A 77 -3.53 -9.83 -4.18
N SER A 78 -3.18 -11.10 -4.09
CA SER A 78 -2.20 -11.63 -3.14
C SER A 78 -1.26 -12.61 -3.84
N GLU A 79 -0.11 -12.89 -3.23
CA GLU A 79 0.81 -13.95 -3.66
C GLU A 79 1.27 -13.83 -5.12
N LEU A 80 1.51 -12.60 -5.57
CA LEU A 80 1.94 -12.28 -6.93
C LEU A 80 3.19 -13.05 -7.35
N LEU A 81 4.15 -13.21 -6.45
CA LEU A 81 5.41 -13.91 -6.72
C LEU A 81 5.27 -15.44 -6.69
N ASN A 82 4.17 -15.99 -6.17
CA ASN A 82 3.86 -17.42 -6.32
C ASN A 82 3.38 -17.75 -7.75
N ASN A 83 2.96 -16.75 -8.53
CA ASN A 83 2.53 -16.95 -9.91
C ASN A 83 3.74 -16.90 -10.86
N PRO A 84 4.12 -18.00 -11.53
CA PRO A 84 5.26 -18.02 -12.46
C PRO A 84 5.02 -17.18 -13.72
N LYS A 85 3.81 -16.65 -13.95
CA LYS A 85 3.53 -15.71 -15.05
C LYS A 85 3.76 -14.24 -14.65
N ASN A 86 3.91 -13.93 -13.36
CA ASN A 86 4.20 -12.58 -12.91
C ASN A 86 5.53 -12.11 -13.52
N ARG A 87 5.56 -10.86 -14.02
CA ARG A 87 6.73 -10.31 -14.73
C ARG A 87 8.00 -10.30 -13.90
N VAL A 88 7.90 -9.94 -12.61
CA VAL A 88 9.02 -9.91 -11.67
C VAL A 88 9.46 -11.33 -11.35
N ARG A 89 8.51 -12.25 -11.11
CA ARG A 89 8.80 -13.66 -10.87
C ARG A 89 9.53 -14.31 -12.05
N ARG A 90 9.08 -14.08 -13.28
CA ARG A 90 9.73 -14.58 -14.50
C ARG A 90 11.16 -14.04 -14.67
N ALA A 91 11.35 -12.75 -14.46
CA ALA A 91 12.68 -12.14 -14.58
C ALA A 91 13.64 -12.65 -13.50
N LEU A 92 13.14 -12.86 -12.28
CA LEU A 92 13.87 -13.47 -11.18
C LEU A 92 14.29 -14.92 -11.52
N GLU A 93 13.40 -15.74 -12.07
CA GLU A 93 13.73 -17.10 -12.52
C GLU A 93 14.77 -17.11 -13.65
N ASP A 94 14.65 -16.23 -14.64
CA ASP A 94 15.65 -16.06 -15.71
C ASP A 94 17.02 -15.67 -15.14
N ALA A 95 17.07 -14.72 -14.21
CA ALA A 95 18.31 -14.33 -13.54
C ALA A 95 18.93 -15.50 -12.76
N CYS A 96 18.13 -16.27 -12.02
CA CYS A 96 18.60 -17.45 -11.31
C CYS A 96 19.12 -18.54 -12.25
N SER A 97 18.48 -18.75 -13.40
CA SER A 97 18.93 -19.72 -14.42
C SER A 97 20.30 -19.40 -15.01
N LYS A 98 20.71 -18.12 -14.95
CA LYS A 98 22.02 -17.62 -15.40
C LYS A 98 23.10 -17.67 -14.31
N GLY A 99 22.79 -18.27 -13.15
CA GLY A 99 23.73 -18.46 -12.05
C GLY A 99 23.75 -17.34 -11.02
N HIS A 100 22.95 -16.27 -11.20
CA HIS A 100 22.76 -15.25 -10.17
C HIS A 100 21.93 -15.81 -9.01
N LYS A 101 22.07 -15.24 -7.81
CA LYS A 101 21.26 -15.61 -6.64
C LYS A 101 20.59 -14.40 -5.99
N PRO A 102 19.86 -13.56 -6.76
CA PRO A 102 19.16 -12.42 -6.19
C PRO A 102 18.04 -12.91 -5.26
N PHE A 103 17.72 -12.09 -4.27
CA PHE A 103 16.58 -12.31 -3.37
C PHE A 103 15.62 -11.12 -3.44
N VAL A 104 14.40 -11.36 -3.92
CA VAL A 104 13.40 -10.30 -4.15
C VAL A 104 12.51 -10.09 -2.93
N TRP A 105 12.23 -8.84 -2.60
CA TRP A 105 11.24 -8.44 -1.62
C TRP A 105 10.09 -7.73 -2.33
N ALA A 106 8.86 -8.17 -2.11
CA ALA A 106 7.66 -7.48 -2.56
C ALA A 106 6.85 -7.01 -1.35
N PHE A 107 6.51 -5.73 -1.31
CA PHE A 107 5.53 -5.18 -0.37
C PHE A 107 4.29 -4.80 -1.14
N ASN A 108 3.21 -5.56 -0.95
CA ASN A 108 1.94 -5.39 -1.64
C ASN A 108 0.95 -4.68 -0.72
N LEU A 109 0.75 -3.37 -0.92
CA LEU A 109 -0.26 -2.59 -0.21
C LEU A 109 -1.61 -2.79 -0.87
N GLN A 110 -2.44 -3.64 -0.27
CA GLN A 110 -3.75 -4.00 -0.77
C GLN A 110 -4.77 -2.96 -0.30
N VAL A 111 -5.49 -2.36 -1.24
CA VAL A 111 -6.52 -1.35 -0.98
C VAL A 111 -7.87 -1.94 -1.42
N PRO A 112 -8.61 -2.60 -0.52
CA PRO A 112 -9.93 -3.13 -0.84
C PRO A 112 -10.90 -2.00 -1.14
N SER A 113 -11.51 -2.03 -2.32
CA SER A 113 -12.58 -1.11 -2.70
C SER A 113 -13.58 -1.88 -3.59
N LYS A 114 -14.44 -1.18 -4.34
CA LYS A 114 -15.29 -1.83 -5.36
C LYS A 114 -14.44 -2.61 -6.39
N ASP A 115 -13.36 -1.98 -6.84
CA ASP A 115 -12.26 -2.64 -7.54
C ASP A 115 -11.10 -2.76 -6.55
N ASN A 116 -10.52 -3.94 -6.38
CA ASN A 116 -9.43 -4.12 -5.42
C ASN A 116 -8.14 -3.65 -6.05
N TYR A 117 -7.50 -2.64 -5.45
CA TYR A 117 -6.24 -2.09 -5.93
C TYR A 117 -5.06 -2.65 -5.14
N SER A 118 -3.88 -2.65 -5.77
CA SER A 118 -2.63 -3.03 -5.12
C SER A 118 -1.50 -2.15 -5.64
N ALA A 119 -0.82 -1.48 -4.71
CA ALA A 119 0.44 -0.79 -4.96
C ALA A 119 1.58 -1.70 -4.46
N VAL A 120 2.36 -2.23 -5.40
CA VAL A 120 3.34 -3.27 -5.11
C VAL A 120 4.74 -2.71 -5.34
N ALA A 121 5.52 -2.59 -4.27
CA ALA A 121 6.91 -2.15 -4.33
C ALA A 121 7.84 -3.36 -4.30
N TYR A 122 8.69 -3.49 -5.32
CA TYR A 122 9.66 -4.56 -5.45
C TYR A 122 11.08 -4.04 -5.19
N PHE A 123 11.82 -4.79 -4.38
CA PHE A 123 13.23 -4.54 -4.07
C PHE A 123 14.04 -5.83 -4.24
N VAL A 124 15.36 -5.71 -4.35
CA VAL A 124 16.25 -6.85 -4.54
C VAL A 124 17.53 -6.73 -3.71
N ALA A 125 17.89 -7.82 -3.03
CA ALA A 125 19.25 -8.07 -2.57
C ALA A 125 20.01 -8.83 -3.66
N LEU A 126 21.13 -8.28 -4.12
CA LEU A 126 22.02 -8.95 -5.07
C LEU A 126 23.12 -9.73 -4.34
N GLU A 127 23.49 -9.25 -3.15
CA GLU A 127 24.45 -9.91 -2.28
C GLU A 127 23.74 -10.88 -1.32
N PRO A 128 24.42 -11.96 -0.91
CA PRO A 128 23.91 -12.88 0.11
C PRO A 128 23.55 -12.16 1.41
N ILE A 129 22.39 -12.50 1.97
CA ILE A 129 21.94 -11.96 3.25
C ILE A 129 22.82 -12.56 4.37
N GLN A 130 23.40 -11.70 5.20
CA GLN A 130 24.25 -12.10 6.32
C GLN A 130 23.47 -12.92 7.35
N GLU A 131 24.03 -14.04 7.81
CA GLU A 131 23.33 -15.01 8.66
C GLU A 131 22.89 -14.47 10.02
N ASP A 132 23.68 -13.59 10.62
CA ASP A 132 23.42 -12.98 11.92
C ASP A 132 22.58 -11.69 11.84
N SER A 133 22.30 -11.21 10.64
CA SER A 133 21.56 -9.97 10.43
C SER A 133 20.08 -10.06 10.86
N LEU A 134 19.53 -8.90 11.25
CA LEU A 134 18.10 -8.76 11.54
C LEU A 134 17.22 -9.11 10.33
N ILE A 135 17.71 -8.91 9.09
CA ILE A 135 17.02 -9.35 7.86
C ILE A 135 16.89 -10.88 7.85
N ASN A 136 17.98 -11.61 8.06
CA ASN A 136 17.93 -13.08 8.07
C ASN A 136 17.04 -13.60 9.21
N GLN A 137 17.08 -12.96 10.38
CA GLN A 137 16.18 -13.29 11.49
C GLN A 137 14.71 -13.05 11.13
N PHE A 138 14.39 -11.96 10.41
CA PHE A 138 13.04 -11.69 9.94
C PHE A 138 12.54 -12.71 8.91
N LEU A 139 13.40 -13.10 7.97
CA LEU A 139 13.05 -14.12 6.95
C LEU A 139 12.79 -15.49 7.59
N LYS A 140 13.63 -15.92 8.55
CA LYS A 140 13.50 -17.22 9.23
C LYS A 140 12.52 -17.22 10.40
N GLY A 141 12.14 -16.04 10.91
CA GLY A 141 11.23 -15.88 12.05
C GLY A 141 9.80 -16.31 11.73
N ASP A 142 8.98 -16.44 12.77
CA ASP A 142 7.54 -16.67 12.61
C ASP A 142 6.78 -15.35 12.33
N ASP A 143 5.48 -15.48 12.03
CA ASP A 143 4.64 -14.32 11.76
C ASP A 143 4.48 -13.40 12.99
N GLY A 144 4.59 -13.94 14.21
CA GLY A 144 4.58 -13.14 15.44
C GLY A 144 5.78 -12.18 15.48
N PHE A 145 6.98 -12.70 15.22
CA PHE A 145 8.19 -11.92 15.09
C PHE A 145 8.06 -10.89 13.95
N ARG A 146 7.71 -11.33 12.74
CA ARG A 146 7.59 -10.44 11.57
C ARG A 146 6.59 -9.31 11.83
N ASN A 147 5.42 -9.64 12.36
CA ASN A 147 4.38 -8.65 12.70
C ASN A 147 4.84 -7.67 13.76
N SER A 148 5.64 -8.12 14.73
CA SER A 148 6.16 -7.28 15.80
C SER A 148 7.27 -6.31 15.36
N ARG A 149 7.86 -6.53 14.18
CA ARG A 149 9.05 -5.81 13.70
C ARG A 149 8.83 -5.04 12.41
N LEU A 150 7.95 -5.48 11.50
CA LEU A 150 7.76 -4.83 10.21
C LEU A 150 7.23 -3.41 10.41
N LYS A 151 7.98 -2.43 9.91
CA LYS A 151 7.77 -1.01 10.11
C LYS A 151 7.63 -0.29 8.78
N LEU A 152 6.68 0.63 8.69
CA LEU A 152 6.48 1.53 7.56
C LEU A 152 6.67 2.97 8.01
N ILE A 153 7.37 3.76 7.20
CA ILE A 153 7.38 5.23 7.26
C ILE A 153 6.73 5.74 5.97
N ALA A 154 5.74 6.63 6.09
CA ALA A 154 5.00 7.23 5.00
C ALA A 154 5.04 8.76 5.09
N ASN A 155 5.57 9.43 4.07
CA ASN A 155 5.58 10.89 3.97
C ASN A 155 4.71 11.35 2.80
N ILE A 156 3.82 12.30 3.05
CA ILE A 156 3.06 12.99 1.99
C ILE A 156 3.89 14.19 1.52
N VAL A 157 4.64 14.01 0.43
CA VAL A 157 5.54 15.01 -0.15
C VAL A 157 4.72 16.12 -0.80
N ASN A 158 3.78 15.73 -1.65
CA ASN A 158 2.79 16.63 -2.26
C ASN A 158 1.39 16.10 -1.99
N GLY A 159 0.44 17.00 -1.79
CA GLY A 159 -0.93 16.63 -1.53
C GLY A 159 -1.71 17.61 -0.66
N PRO A 160 -3.05 17.54 -0.69
CA PRO A 160 -3.91 18.41 0.11
C PRO A 160 -3.62 18.32 1.61
N TRP A 161 -3.76 19.44 2.31
CA TRP A 161 -3.51 19.53 3.75
C TRP A 161 -4.34 18.52 4.56
N ILE A 162 -5.56 18.19 4.11
CA ILE A 162 -6.45 17.22 4.77
C ILE A 162 -5.87 15.81 4.76
N VAL A 163 -5.20 15.40 3.67
CA VAL A 163 -4.52 14.10 3.56
C VAL A 163 -3.31 14.08 4.49
N ARG A 164 -2.47 15.14 4.45
CA ARG A 164 -1.30 15.28 5.33
C ARG A 164 -1.68 15.18 6.80
N LYS A 165 -2.77 15.86 7.20
CA LYS A 165 -3.29 15.84 8.57
C LYS A 165 -3.84 14.48 8.97
N ALA A 166 -4.53 13.80 8.06
CA ALA A 166 -5.06 12.46 8.31
C ALA A 166 -3.95 11.42 8.51
N VAL A 167 -2.87 11.51 7.74
CA VAL A 167 -1.69 10.65 7.90
C VAL A 167 -0.97 10.95 9.21
N GLY A 168 -0.73 12.22 9.55
CA GLY A 168 -0.33 12.67 10.90
C GLY A 168 0.74 11.80 11.60
N GLU A 169 0.60 11.58 12.91
CA GLU A 169 1.47 10.69 13.70
C GLU A 169 1.48 9.23 13.21
N GLN A 170 0.52 8.83 12.38
CA GLN A 170 0.45 7.50 11.75
C GLN A 170 1.36 7.36 10.52
N ALA A 171 2.10 8.42 10.17
CA ALA A 171 3.20 8.39 9.20
C ALA A 171 4.27 7.35 9.56
N ILE A 172 4.37 6.90 10.82
CA ILE A 172 5.30 5.84 11.21
C ILE A 172 4.54 4.79 12.01
N CYS A 173 4.49 3.55 11.53
CA CYS A 173 3.78 2.47 12.23
C CYS A 173 4.54 1.15 12.16
N ILE A 174 4.36 0.31 13.19
CA ILE A 174 4.69 -1.12 13.10
C ILE A 174 3.52 -1.77 12.38
N ILE A 175 3.61 -1.75 11.05
CA ILE A 175 2.50 -2.09 10.17
C ILE A 175 2.03 -3.52 10.38
N GLY A 176 2.94 -4.43 10.74
CA GLY A 176 2.58 -5.82 11.07
C GLY A 176 1.72 -5.98 12.32
N ARG A 177 1.71 -5.00 13.23
CA ARG A 177 0.77 -4.96 14.37
C ARG A 177 -0.52 -4.21 14.04
N ALA A 178 -0.44 -3.24 13.14
CA ALA A 178 -1.56 -2.37 12.79
C ALA A 178 -2.52 -3.00 11.76
N LEU A 179 -1.99 -3.87 10.90
CA LEU A 179 -2.70 -4.48 9.78
C LEU A 179 -2.43 -5.99 9.72
N THR A 180 -3.36 -6.71 9.11
CA THR A 180 -3.15 -8.12 8.75
C THR A 180 -2.10 -8.17 7.64
N CYS A 181 -1.00 -8.87 7.91
CA CYS A 181 0.05 -9.13 6.94
C CYS A 181 0.12 -10.64 6.65
N LYS A 182 0.12 -11.03 5.37
CA LYS A 182 0.43 -12.41 4.95
C LYS A 182 1.82 -12.44 4.34
N TYR A 183 2.64 -13.38 4.81
CA TYR A 183 4.02 -13.56 4.36
C TYR A 183 4.13 -14.79 3.47
N SER A 184 4.50 -14.59 2.22
CA SER A 184 4.74 -15.66 1.25
C SER A 184 6.24 -15.74 0.98
N VAL A 185 6.89 -16.75 1.56
CA VAL A 185 8.35 -16.94 1.45
C VAL A 185 8.63 -18.07 0.47
N GLY A 186 9.30 -17.75 -0.62
CA GLY A 186 9.85 -18.71 -1.58
C GLY A 186 11.35 -18.90 -1.43
N GLU A 187 11.95 -19.65 -2.35
CA GLU A 187 13.40 -19.92 -2.33
C GLU A 187 14.26 -18.65 -2.48
N ASN A 188 13.81 -17.74 -3.33
CA ASN A 188 14.53 -16.53 -3.74
C ASN A 188 13.68 -15.26 -3.65
N PHE A 189 12.59 -15.31 -2.89
CA PHE A 189 11.77 -14.12 -2.63
C PHE A 189 11.02 -14.19 -1.30
N VAL A 190 10.60 -13.02 -0.85
CA VAL A 190 9.54 -12.83 0.13
C VAL A 190 8.53 -11.81 -0.41
N GLU A 191 7.26 -12.11 -0.25
CA GLU A 191 6.16 -11.18 -0.48
C GLU A 191 5.42 -10.94 0.82
N VAL A 192 5.13 -9.67 1.10
CA VAL A 192 4.32 -9.23 2.22
C VAL A 192 3.06 -8.58 1.68
N ASP A 193 1.95 -9.31 1.76
CA ASP A 193 0.62 -8.83 1.45
C ASP A 193 0.08 -8.07 2.67
N ILE A 194 -0.10 -6.75 2.54
CA ILE A 194 -0.48 -5.83 3.61
C ILE A 194 -1.92 -5.38 3.37
N ASP A 195 -2.85 -5.91 4.16
CA ASP A 195 -4.28 -5.62 4.01
C ASP A 195 -4.68 -4.32 4.70
N ILE A 196 -4.72 -3.21 3.96
CA ILE A 196 -5.17 -1.92 4.51
C ILE A 196 -6.61 -2.01 5.05
N GLY A 197 -7.45 -2.83 4.43
CA GLY A 197 -8.85 -3.00 4.81
C GLY A 197 -9.07 -3.66 6.17
N SER A 198 -8.03 -4.27 6.75
CA SER A 198 -8.13 -4.93 8.06
C SER A 198 -8.18 -3.95 9.23
N SER A 199 -7.92 -2.65 9.01
CA SER A 199 -8.01 -1.60 10.02
C SER A 199 -8.94 -0.50 9.55
N MET A 200 -9.99 -0.23 10.32
CA MET A 200 -10.94 0.84 10.00
C MET A 200 -10.26 2.20 9.84
N VAL A 201 -9.23 2.47 10.66
CA VAL A 201 -8.50 3.75 10.65
C VAL A 201 -7.61 3.85 9.42
N ALA A 202 -6.80 2.83 9.15
CA ALA A 202 -5.93 2.82 7.97
C ALA A 202 -6.76 2.85 6.68
N ASN A 203 -7.84 2.08 6.64
CA ASN A 203 -8.77 2.06 5.53
C ASN A 203 -9.38 3.44 5.27
N ALA A 204 -9.83 4.16 6.30
CA ALA A 204 -10.37 5.50 6.15
C ALA A 204 -9.32 6.50 5.62
N ILE A 205 -8.08 6.46 6.13
CA ILE A 205 -7.01 7.36 5.70
C ILE A 205 -6.60 7.10 4.26
N VAL A 206 -6.41 5.83 3.90
CA VAL A 206 -6.03 5.45 2.54
C VAL A 206 -7.15 5.77 1.55
N HIS A 207 -8.42 5.55 1.90
CA HIS A 207 -9.54 5.95 1.03
C HIS A 207 -9.70 7.46 0.88
N LEU A 208 -9.41 8.24 1.93
CA LEU A 208 -9.30 9.69 1.82
C LEU A 208 -8.19 10.07 0.84
N ALA A 209 -7.01 9.49 0.98
CA ALA A 209 -5.88 9.73 0.07
C ALA A 209 -6.19 9.29 -1.37
N PHE A 210 -6.89 8.17 -1.54
CA PHE A 210 -7.29 7.64 -2.84
C PHE A 210 -8.14 8.64 -3.64
N GLY A 211 -8.98 9.43 -2.96
CA GLY A 211 -9.75 10.51 -3.59
C GLY A 211 -8.90 11.64 -4.19
N TYR A 212 -7.62 11.73 -3.83
CA TYR A 212 -6.67 12.74 -4.31
C TYR A 212 -5.49 12.14 -5.08
N LEU A 213 -5.54 10.85 -5.42
CA LEU A 213 -4.39 10.07 -5.92
C LEU A 213 -3.63 10.76 -7.06
N THR A 214 -4.35 11.40 -7.99
CA THR A 214 -3.81 12.14 -9.16
C THR A 214 -3.09 13.45 -8.81
N THR A 215 -3.05 13.85 -7.54
CA THR A 215 -2.36 15.05 -7.04
C THR A 215 -1.46 14.76 -5.84
N LEU A 216 -1.37 13.48 -5.44
CA LEU A 216 -0.56 13.05 -4.30
C LEU A 216 0.82 12.60 -4.77
N THR A 217 1.84 12.99 -4.01
CA THR A 217 3.17 12.38 -4.06
C THR A 217 3.45 11.79 -2.69
N VAL A 218 3.72 10.49 -2.65
CA VAL A 218 3.90 9.73 -1.41
C VAL A 218 5.25 9.04 -1.44
N ASP A 219 6.01 9.20 -0.36
CA ASP A 219 7.22 8.42 -0.10
C ASP A 219 6.91 7.36 0.96
N LEU A 220 7.28 6.12 0.68
CA LEU A 220 7.16 4.99 1.58
C LEU A 220 8.53 4.35 1.80
N ALA A 221 8.90 4.11 3.06
CA ALA A 221 10.08 3.34 3.42
C ALA A 221 9.70 2.16 4.31
N PHE A 222 10.18 0.98 3.95
CA PHE A 222 10.00 -0.27 4.69
C PHE A 222 11.23 -0.57 5.52
N LEU A 223 11.04 -0.94 6.79
CA LEU A 223 12.12 -1.22 7.73
C LEU A 223 11.76 -2.42 8.62
N ILE A 224 12.78 -2.97 9.26
CA ILE A 224 12.61 -3.88 10.40
C ILE A 224 12.97 -3.09 11.66
N GLU A 225 12.04 -2.95 12.60
CA GLU A 225 12.24 -2.16 13.81
C GLU A 225 13.33 -2.79 14.70
N GLY A 226 14.37 -2.00 14.99
CA GLY A 226 15.38 -2.34 15.99
C GLY A 226 14.85 -2.09 17.41
N GLN A 227 14.89 -3.11 18.26
CA GLN A 227 14.42 -3.14 19.65
C GLN A 227 15.54 -3.40 20.66
N THR A 228 16.73 -3.84 20.22
CA THR A 228 17.93 -3.99 21.07
C THR A 228 19.05 -3.04 20.65
N GLU A 229 20.05 -2.82 21.52
CA GLU A 229 21.20 -1.97 21.19
C GLU A 229 22.00 -2.49 19.99
N SER A 230 22.11 -3.82 19.81
CA SER A 230 22.82 -4.44 18.69
C SER A 230 22.08 -4.33 17.36
N GLU A 231 20.79 -4.00 17.38
CA GLU A 231 19.95 -3.79 16.19
C GLU A 231 19.91 -2.32 15.75
N LEU A 232 20.66 -1.43 16.42
CA LEU A 232 20.70 0.00 16.15
C LEU A 232 22.05 0.46 15.55
N PRO A 233 22.07 1.50 14.69
CA PRO A 233 20.90 2.24 14.20
C PRO A 233 20.01 1.41 13.29
N GLU A 234 18.73 1.74 13.24
CA GLU A 234 17.80 1.16 12.26
C GLU A 234 18.29 1.48 10.84
N LYS A 235 18.08 0.55 9.91
CA LYS A 235 18.38 0.73 8.48
C LYS A 235 17.14 0.50 7.64
N ILE A 236 17.01 1.26 6.56
CA ILE A 236 15.88 1.12 5.63
C ILE A 236 16.11 -0.10 4.75
N LEU A 237 15.10 -0.97 4.62
CA LEU A 237 15.15 -2.09 3.67
C LEU A 237 15.11 -1.54 2.25
N GLY A 238 14.08 -0.76 1.94
CA GLY A 238 13.90 -0.11 0.66
C GLY A 238 12.84 0.97 0.75
N ALA A 239 12.88 1.92 -0.17
CA ALA A 239 11.90 2.99 -0.26
C ALA A 239 11.44 3.24 -1.69
N VAL A 240 10.19 3.67 -1.82
CA VAL A 240 9.55 4.01 -3.08
C VAL A 240 8.83 5.34 -2.95
N ARG A 241 8.95 6.18 -3.97
CA ARG A 241 8.11 7.34 -4.21
C ARG A 241 7.18 6.98 -5.35
N PHE A 242 5.90 7.27 -5.22
CA PHE A 242 4.99 7.31 -6.36
C PHE A 242 4.23 8.63 -6.36
N SER A 243 3.87 9.10 -7.55
CA SER A 243 3.19 10.39 -7.71
C SER A 243 2.05 10.31 -8.70
N GLU A 244 0.98 11.03 -8.39
CA GLU A 244 -0.11 11.35 -9.30
C GLU A 244 -0.69 10.11 -9.98
N LEU A 245 -0.77 8.98 -9.26
CA LEU A 245 -1.31 7.75 -9.84
C LEU A 245 -2.79 7.95 -10.20
N ASP A 246 -3.20 7.32 -11.30
CA ASP A 246 -4.59 7.29 -11.73
C ASP A 246 -5.18 5.90 -11.48
N ALA A 247 -6.33 5.82 -10.80
CA ALA A 247 -7.05 4.56 -10.62
C ALA A 247 -7.48 3.94 -11.96
N ALA A 248 -7.71 4.75 -12.99
CA ALA A 248 -8.03 4.28 -14.33
C ALA A 248 -6.84 3.61 -15.02
N SER A 249 -5.60 4.04 -14.75
CA SER A 249 -4.39 3.49 -15.36
C SER A 249 -3.87 2.22 -14.67
N ALA A 250 -4.46 1.82 -13.54
CA ALA A 250 -4.11 0.57 -12.85
C ALA A 250 -4.22 -0.63 -13.80
N GLY A 251 -3.13 -1.40 -13.91
CA GLY A 251 -3.07 -2.59 -14.74
C GLY A 251 -4.10 -3.63 -14.29
N GLN A 252 -4.87 -4.17 -15.23
CA GLN A 252 -5.83 -5.23 -14.91
C GLN A 252 -5.08 -6.54 -14.70
N LEU A 253 -5.19 -7.12 -13.50
CA LEU A 253 -4.70 -8.47 -13.29
C LEU A 253 -5.72 -9.45 -13.88
N GLU A 254 -5.34 -10.16 -14.93
CA GLU A 254 -6.11 -11.28 -15.45
C GLU A 254 -6.07 -12.42 -14.43
N LEU A 255 -7.23 -12.76 -13.85
CA LEU A 255 -7.35 -13.97 -13.08
C LEU A 255 -7.20 -15.17 -14.04
N PRO A 256 -6.55 -16.26 -13.61
CA PRO A 256 -6.61 -17.49 -14.38
C PRO A 256 -8.08 -17.84 -14.56
N SER A 257 -8.55 -17.88 -15.80
CA SER A 257 -9.84 -18.48 -16.12
C SER A 257 -9.80 -19.88 -15.53
N GLU A 258 -10.66 -20.19 -14.56
CA GLU A 258 -10.89 -21.59 -14.22
C GLU A 258 -11.24 -22.30 -15.52
N GLY A 259 -10.54 -23.38 -15.82
CA GLY A 259 -10.64 -24.09 -17.08
C GLY A 259 -12.10 -24.42 -17.38
N SER A 260 -12.68 -23.72 -18.35
CA SER A 260 -13.84 -24.20 -19.06
C SER A 260 -13.36 -25.37 -19.90
N ASP A 261 -13.40 -26.58 -19.33
CA ASP A 261 -13.45 -27.78 -20.14
C ASP A 261 -14.62 -27.66 -21.11
N GLY A 262 -14.33 -27.93 -22.37
CA GLY A 262 -15.21 -27.62 -23.48
C GLY A 262 -16.52 -28.40 -23.46
N ASN A 263 -17.56 -27.66 -23.87
CA ASN A 263 -18.61 -28.07 -24.81
C ASN A 263 -19.89 -28.73 -24.23
N LEU A 264 -20.98 -27.97 -24.11
CA LEU A 264 -22.07 -27.90 -25.11
C LEU A 264 -23.16 -26.91 -24.67
N GLN A 265 -23.57 -26.05 -25.60
CA GLN A 265 -24.83 -25.31 -25.70
C GLN A 265 -25.71 -25.14 -24.44
N SER A 266 -25.84 -23.89 -23.97
CA SER A 266 -27.16 -23.25 -23.98
C SER A 266 -27.02 -21.73 -24.02
N SER A 267 -27.35 -21.16 -25.18
CA SER A 267 -27.77 -19.77 -25.29
C SER A 267 -29.08 -19.60 -24.53
N LEU A 268 -29.19 -18.61 -23.62
CA LEU A 268 -30.44 -17.89 -23.29
C LEU A 268 -30.12 -16.71 -22.32
N PRO A 269 -30.96 -15.67 -22.22
CA PRO A 269 -30.60 -14.33 -22.70
C PRO A 269 -30.39 -13.27 -21.61
N THR A 270 -29.81 -12.14 -22.04
CA THR A 270 -29.44 -10.92 -21.33
C THR A 270 -30.61 -10.11 -20.74
N ARG A 271 -31.50 -10.72 -19.94
CA ARG A 271 -32.59 -10.01 -19.25
C ARG A 271 -32.87 -10.57 -17.86
N PHE A 272 -32.02 -10.31 -16.86
CA PHE A 272 -32.39 -10.53 -15.44
C PHE A 272 -31.74 -9.57 -14.43
N TRP A 273 -31.32 -8.37 -14.85
CA TRP A 273 -30.94 -7.29 -13.93
C TRP A 273 -31.60 -5.96 -14.32
N LYS A 274 -32.93 -5.92 -14.16
CA LYS A 274 -33.74 -4.70 -14.00
C LYS A 274 -34.89 -5.02 -13.06
N SER A 275 -34.58 -5.26 -11.80
CA SER A 275 -35.48 -5.09 -10.65
C SER A 275 -34.68 -5.47 -9.39
N ILE A 276 -34.94 -4.80 -8.28
CA ILE A 276 -34.25 -4.87 -6.97
C ILE A 276 -33.10 -3.87 -6.87
N GLY A 277 -33.46 -2.65 -6.45
CA GLY A 277 -32.54 -1.53 -6.24
C GLY A 277 -33.17 -0.14 -6.32
N GLN A 278 -34.48 -0.03 -6.50
CA GLN A 278 -35.26 1.17 -6.14
C GLN A 278 -36.20 0.76 -5.02
N GLY A 279 -35.84 1.09 -3.78
CA GLY A 279 -36.64 0.67 -2.63
C GLY A 279 -36.06 0.97 -1.27
N PHE A 280 -35.37 2.10 -1.08
CA PHE A 280 -35.20 2.74 0.25
C PHE A 280 -35.07 4.25 0.06
N SER A 281 -36.16 4.86 -0.38
CA SER A 281 -36.46 6.27 -0.17
C SER A 281 -37.93 6.29 0.19
N HIS A 282 -38.29 6.98 1.27
CA HIS A 282 -39.60 6.98 1.95
C HIS A 282 -39.76 6.00 3.11
N LEU A 283 -39.05 6.24 4.22
CA LEU A 283 -39.54 5.91 5.57
C LEU A 283 -38.95 6.88 6.61
N ILE A 284 -39.35 8.16 6.59
CA ILE A 284 -39.60 8.96 7.81
C ILE A 284 -40.65 10.03 7.46
N HIS A 285 -41.93 9.70 7.69
CA HIS A 285 -43.02 10.65 7.97
C HIS A 285 -44.17 9.83 8.57
N PRO A 286 -44.57 10.07 9.84
CA PRO A 286 -45.84 9.59 10.36
C PRO A 286 -46.91 10.67 10.18
N GLY A 287 -48.08 10.29 9.66
CA GLY A 287 -49.22 11.20 9.61
C GLY A 287 -50.39 10.65 8.81
N ALA A 288 -51.29 9.92 9.49
CA ALA A 288 -52.64 9.65 9.01
C ALA A 288 -53.59 10.73 9.54
N GLN A 289 -54.47 11.22 8.65
CA GLN A 289 -55.70 11.98 8.95
C GLN A 289 -56.66 11.09 9.80
N GLU A 290 -57.63 11.57 10.60
CA GLU A 290 -58.61 12.64 10.36
C GLU A 290 -59.43 12.95 11.64
N ASN A 291 -60.01 14.17 11.69
CA ASN A 291 -61.22 14.64 12.40
C ASN A 291 -61.24 14.95 13.92
N GLY A 292 -61.61 16.20 14.24
CA GLY A 292 -62.50 16.52 15.37
C GLY A 292 -62.23 17.80 16.19
N SER A 293 -62.99 18.87 15.91
CA SER A 293 -63.50 19.93 16.83
C SER A 293 -62.58 20.98 17.51
N ILE A 294 -62.72 22.22 17.02
CA ILE A 294 -63.15 23.50 17.68
C ILE A 294 -62.43 24.04 18.95
N SER A 295 -62.15 25.36 18.87
CA SER A 295 -61.87 26.40 19.90
C SER A 295 -60.46 26.42 20.51
N GLY A 296 -59.77 27.55 20.71
CA GLY A 296 -60.01 28.98 20.50
C GLY A 296 -58.73 29.75 20.90
N ALA A 297 -58.63 31.05 20.52
CA ALA A 297 -57.89 32.18 21.12
C ALA A 297 -56.49 31.94 21.77
N SER A 298 -55.45 32.76 21.67
CA SER A 298 -55.23 34.15 21.24
C SER A 298 -53.77 34.53 21.60
N HIS A 299 -53.18 35.50 20.87
CA HIS A 299 -52.03 36.37 21.25
C HIS A 299 -50.66 35.71 21.51
N ALA A 300 -49.50 36.35 21.38
CA ALA A 300 -48.94 37.51 20.66
C ALA A 300 -47.47 37.62 21.13
N ASN A 301 -46.58 38.15 20.27
CA ASN A 301 -45.32 38.86 20.57
C ASN A 301 -44.09 38.03 21.01
N ASP A 302 -43.00 38.05 20.23
CA ASP A 302 -41.85 38.99 20.27
C ASP A 302 -41.00 38.81 21.55
N ALA A 303 -39.67 38.82 21.58
CA ALA A 303 -38.58 39.02 20.62
C ALA A 303 -37.24 38.64 21.32
N ALA A 304 -36.18 38.49 20.52
CA ALA A 304 -34.78 38.95 20.71
C ALA A 304 -34.13 38.92 22.11
N ASP A 305 -32.99 38.23 22.34
CA ASP A 305 -31.60 38.52 21.92
C ASP A 305 -30.75 39.05 23.11
N ALA A 306 -29.42 38.94 22.96
CA ALA A 306 -28.33 39.55 23.73
C ALA A 306 -27.75 38.80 24.96
N ASP A 307 -26.65 38.09 24.68
CA ASP A 307 -25.27 38.45 25.05
C ASP A 307 -25.02 39.35 26.29
N ALA A 308 -24.15 38.90 27.21
CA ALA A 308 -23.14 39.73 27.93
C ALA A 308 -22.32 38.96 28.99
N ASN A 309 -21.03 38.79 28.69
CA ASN A 309 -19.83 39.05 29.52
C ASN A 309 -19.87 39.06 31.08
N LYS A 310 -18.99 38.18 31.65
CA LYS A 310 -17.94 38.38 32.70
C LYS A 310 -18.29 38.88 34.12
N PRO A 311 -17.39 38.71 35.12
CA PRO A 311 -16.03 38.15 35.10
C PRO A 311 -15.88 36.72 35.65
#